data_AF-A0A349K5V7-F1
#
_entry.id   AF-A0A349K5V7-F1
#
_cell.length_a   1.000
_cell.length_b   1.000
_cell.length_c   1.000
_cell.angle_alpha   90.00
_cell.angle_beta   90.00
_cell.angle_gamma   90.00
#
_symmetry.space_group_name_H-M   'P 1'
#
loop_
_entity.id
_entity.type
_entity.pdbx_description
1 polymer ?
#
loop_
_entity_poly.entity_id
_entity_poly.type
_entity_poly.pdbx_seq_one_letter_code
_entity_poly.pdbx_strand_id
1 'polypeptide(L)'
;MRNREDSTNIKPWSAFRFPDFRMLWVSGLSASVTMQIRLLGFGVWLYEETGSGIQLGLLGLVQLAVQMPASLFGGAFADQFDRKKLISITQCFSFFLITLATILLISDSLKTWHIYAMVAIL
;
A
#
# COMPACT_ATOMS: atom_id res chain seq x y z
N MET A 1 -7.75 46.86 25.68
CA MET A 1 -7.14 46.93 24.33
C MET A 1 -6.59 45.55 23.99
N ARG A 2 -7.30 44.78 23.17
CA ARG A 2 -7.01 43.38 22.82
C ARG A 2 -6.27 43.36 21.49
N ASN A 3 -4.94 43.27 21.53
CA ASN A 3 -4.09 43.08 20.36
C ASN A 3 -3.11 41.94 20.62
N ARG A 4 -3.46 40.73 20.20
CA ARG A 4 -2.55 39.61 19.93
C ARG A 4 -3.21 38.68 18.90
N GLU A 5 -3.28 39.14 17.66
CA GLU A 5 -3.36 38.24 16.52
C GLU A 5 -1.97 38.20 15.89
N ASP A 6 -1.06 37.45 16.52
CA ASP A 6 0.15 36.99 15.83
C ASP A 6 -0.31 35.98 14.78
N SER A 7 -0.64 36.48 13.60
CA SER A 7 -0.82 35.67 12.40
C SER A 7 0.53 35.05 12.05
N THR A 8 0.86 33.93 12.70
CA THR A 8 2.02 33.11 12.33
C THR A 8 1.84 32.73 10.86
N ASN A 9 2.62 33.38 9.99
CA ASN A 9 2.66 33.12 8.55
C ASN A 9 3.34 31.76 8.33
N ILE A 10 2.62 30.68 8.67
CA ILE A 10 3.07 29.31 8.49
C ILE A 10 2.92 29.01 7.00
N LYS A 11 4.03 29.15 6.28
CA LYS A 11 4.08 28.79 4.85
C LYS A 11 3.79 27.29 4.72
N PRO A 12 2.93 26.84 3.80
CA PRO A 12 2.51 25.42 3.72
C PRO A 12 3.66 24.46 3.41
N TRP A 13 4.70 24.95 2.72
CA TRP A 13 5.94 24.19 2.44
C TRP A 13 6.92 24.12 3.63
N SER A 14 6.63 24.77 4.76
CA SER A 14 7.50 24.72 5.95
C SER A 14 7.63 23.32 6.56
N ALA A 15 6.63 22.45 6.36
CA ALA A 15 6.68 21.05 6.79
C ALA A 15 7.80 20.24 6.11
N PHE A 16 8.10 20.52 4.84
CA PHE A 16 9.20 19.88 4.10
C PHE A 16 10.58 20.31 4.58
N ARG A 17 10.69 21.25 5.51
CA ARG A 17 11.99 21.64 6.09
C ARG A 17 12.51 20.58 7.07
N PHE A 18 11.65 19.72 7.60
CA PHE A 18 12.02 18.63 8.49
C PHE A 18 12.41 17.37 7.70
N PRO A 19 13.62 16.81 7.91
CA PRO A 19 14.10 15.65 7.15
C PRO A 19 13.23 14.40 7.36
N ASP A 20 12.80 14.14 8.60
CA ASP A 20 11.91 13.03 8.94
C ASP A 20 10.57 13.11 8.18
N PHE A 21 10.00 14.32 8.09
CA PHE A 21 8.75 14.54 7.36
C PHE A 21 8.92 14.31 5.86
N ARG A 22 10.02 14.80 5.27
CA ARG A 22 10.32 14.55 3.85
C ARG A 22 10.42 13.06 3.55
N MET A 23 11.10 12.30 4.42
CA MET A 23 11.29 10.86 4.24
C MET A 23 9.96 10.11 4.34
N LEU A 24 9.11 10.45 5.32
CA LEU A 24 7.77 9.91 5.45
C LEU A 24 6.89 10.22 4.24
N TRP A 25 6.98 11.45 3.73
CA TRP A 25 6.16 11.90 2.60
C TRP A 25 6.56 11.19 1.30
N VAL A 26 7.87 11.08 1.03
CA VAL A 26 8.38 10.35 -0.15
C VAL A 26 8.06 8.86 -0.05
N SER A 27 8.20 8.24 1.13
CA SER A 27 7.81 6.83 1.30
C SER A 27 6.31 6.61 1.11
N GLY A 28 5.47 7.51 1.64
CA GLY A 28 4.02 7.43 1.49
C GLY A 28 3.57 7.59 0.04
N LEU A 29 4.17 8.55 -0.69
CA LEU A 29 3.94 8.69 -2.12
C LEU A 29 4.36 7.43 -2.88
N SER A 30 5.57 6.92 -2.64
CA SER A 30 6.06 5.72 -3.31
C SER A 30 5.14 4.52 -3.04
N ALA A 31 4.72 4.33 -1.79
CA ALA A 31 3.81 3.25 -1.42
C ALA A 31 2.46 3.36 -2.14
N SER A 32 1.93 4.58 -2.24
CA SER A 32 0.66 4.84 -2.94
C SER A 32 0.77 4.52 -4.43
N VAL A 33 1.86 4.93 -5.09
CA VAL A 33 2.10 4.61 -6.50
C VAL A 33 2.27 3.11 -6.70
N THR A 34 3.06 2.45 -5.86
CA THR A 34 3.25 0.99 -5.90
C THR A 34 1.93 0.26 -5.76
N MET A 35 1.05 0.68 -4.85
CA MET A 35 -0.26 0.08 -4.66
C MET A 35 -1.12 0.15 -5.92
N GLN A 36 -1.16 1.30 -6.59
CA GLN A 36 -1.95 1.49 -7.82
C GLN A 36 -1.40 0.65 -8.98
N ILE A 37 -0.08 0.67 -9.19
CA ILE A 37 0.57 -0.14 -10.23
C ILE A 37 0.33 -1.63 -9.99
N ARG A 38 0.45 -2.09 -8.73
CA ARG A 38 0.22 -3.48 -8.34
C ARG A 38 -1.22 -3.90 -8.61
N LEU A 39 -2.19 -3.07 -8.23
CA LEU A 39 -3.62 -3.34 -8.44
C LEU A 39 -3.92 -3.52 -9.94
N LEU A 40 -3.46 -2.58 -10.75
CA LEU A 40 -3.66 -2.62 -12.20
C LEU A 40 -2.90 -3.78 -12.84
N GLY A 41 -1.64 -4.01 -12.47
CA GLY A 41 -0.81 -5.07 -13.02
C GLY A 41 -1.36 -6.46 -12.75
N PHE A 42 -1.77 -6.75 -11.50
CA PHE A 42 -2.40 -8.01 -11.17
C PHE A 42 -3.77 -8.18 -11.84
N GLY A 43 -4.55 -7.11 -11.95
CA GLY A 43 -5.82 -7.13 -12.66
C GLY A 43 -5.65 -7.45 -14.15
N VAL A 44 -4.77 -6.74 -14.84
CA VAL A 44 -4.50 -6.96 -16.27
C VAL A 44 -3.96 -8.35 -16.51
N TRP A 45 -2.95 -8.79 -15.75
CA TRP A 45 -2.38 -10.13 -15.90
C TRP A 45 -3.42 -11.23 -15.66
N LEU A 46 -4.25 -11.11 -14.61
CA LEU A 46 -5.28 -12.10 -14.31
C LEU A 46 -6.31 -12.18 -15.44
N TYR A 47 -6.67 -11.04 -16.04
CA TYR A 47 -7.58 -10.99 -17.16
C TYR A 47 -7.00 -11.66 -18.42
N GLU A 48 -5.73 -11.37 -18.74
CA GLU A 48 -5.05 -11.96 -19.88
C GLU A 48 -4.95 -13.49 -19.75
N GLU A 49 -4.64 -13.98 -18.54
CA GLU A 49 -4.51 -15.41 -18.27
C GLU A 49 -5.86 -16.16 -18.29
N THR A 50 -6.92 -15.53 -17.79
CA THR A 50 -8.21 -16.23 -17.55
C THR A 50 -9.29 -15.90 -18.57
N GLY A 51 -9.14 -14.78 -19.29
CA GLY A 51 -10.12 -14.27 -20.26
C GLY A 51 -11.50 -13.92 -19.67
N SER A 52 -11.66 -13.91 -18.34
CA SER A 52 -12.96 -13.82 -17.69
C SER A 52 -13.04 -12.65 -16.71
N GLY A 53 -13.95 -11.71 -16.99
CA GLY A 53 -14.23 -10.58 -16.09
C GLY A 53 -14.79 -11.01 -14.73
N ILE A 54 -15.35 -12.21 -14.61
CA ILE A 54 -15.86 -12.74 -13.33
C ILE A 54 -14.71 -12.94 -12.34
N GLN A 55 -13.54 -13.38 -12.81
CA GLN A 55 -12.37 -13.59 -11.96
C GLN A 55 -11.80 -12.27 -11.43
N LEU A 56 -11.85 -11.20 -12.22
CA LEU A 56 -11.50 -9.85 -11.76
C LEU A 56 -12.46 -9.37 -10.66
N GLY A 57 -13.76 -9.62 -10.82
CA GLY A 57 -14.74 -9.34 -9.79
C GLY A 57 -14.44 -10.09 -8.49
N LEU A 58 -14.11 -11.38 -8.58
CA LEU A 58 -13.72 -12.21 -7.44
C LEU A 58 -12.45 -11.68 -6.77
N LEU A 59 -11.45 -11.26 -7.54
CA LEU A 59 -10.21 -10.68 -7.02
C LEU A 59 -10.50 -9.42 -6.20
N GLY A 60 -11.34 -8.53 -6.73
CA GLY A 60 -11.80 -7.33 -6.01
C GLY A 60 -12.58 -7.68 -4.74
N LEU A 61 -13.45 -8.69 -4.77
CA LEU A 61 -14.18 -9.15 -3.59
C LEU A 61 -13.25 -9.69 -2.50
N VAL A 62 -12.25 -10.49 -2.86
CA VAL A 62 -11.24 -11.00 -1.92
C VAL A 62 -10.48 -9.84 -1.31
N GLN A 63 -10.07 -8.86 -2.13
CA GLN A 63 -9.38 -7.66 -1.63
C GLN A 63 -10.23 -6.91 -0.61
N LEU A 64 -11.49 -6.62 -0.92
CA LEU A 64 -12.40 -5.92 -0.01
C LEU A 64 -12.67 -6.72 1.27
N ALA A 65 -12.82 -8.03 1.15
CA ALA A 65 -13.08 -8.93 2.27
C ALA A 65 -11.94 -8.95 3.28
N VAL A 66 -10.68 -8.87 2.84
CA VAL A 66 -9.52 -8.79 3.73
C VAL A 66 -9.29 -7.35 4.21
N GLN A 67 -9.43 -6.37 3.33
CA GLN A 67 -9.06 -4.99 3.64
C GLN A 67 -10.00 -4.36 4.68
N MET A 68 -11.28 -4.73 4.68
CA MET A 68 -12.24 -4.28 5.71
C MET A 68 -11.80 -4.63 7.14
N PRO A 69 -11.62 -5.92 7.52
CA PRO A 69 -11.16 -6.28 8.85
C PRO A 69 -9.74 -5.75 9.12
N ALA A 70 -8.83 -5.80 8.13
CA ALA A 70 -7.48 -5.27 8.30
C ALA A 70 -7.46 -3.78 8.64
N SER A 71 -8.34 -2.97 8.03
CA SER A 71 -8.44 -1.53 8.34
C SER A 71 -9.00 -1.29 9.74
N LEU A 72 -9.97 -2.09 10.17
CA LEU A 72 -10.61 -1.98 11.49
C LEU A 72 -9.63 -2.37 12.62
N PHE A 73 -8.97 -3.52 12.51
CA PHE A 73 -8.05 -4.01 13.53
C PHE A 73 -6.65 -3.41 13.42
N GLY A 74 -6.22 -3.08 12.20
CA GLY A 74 -4.89 -2.55 11.92
C GLY A 74 -4.65 -1.18 12.57
N GLY A 75 -5.69 -0.36 12.72
CA GLY A 75 -5.58 0.92 13.46
C GLY A 75 -5.26 0.72 14.94
N ALA A 76 -5.99 -0.17 15.62
CA ALA A 76 -5.74 -0.50 17.02
C ALA A 76 -4.37 -1.16 17.22
N PHE A 77 -3.90 -1.96 16.26
CA PHE A 77 -2.56 -2.53 16.27
C PHE A 77 -1.49 -1.44 16.05
N ALA A 78 -1.72 -0.50 15.12
CA ALA A 78 -0.76 0.53 14.76
C ALA A 78 -0.44 1.52 15.90
N ASP A 79 -1.34 1.67 16.86
CA ASP A 79 -1.13 2.55 18.01
C ASP A 79 -0.30 1.92 19.14
N GLN A 80 -0.13 0.58 19.14
CA GLN A 80 0.67 -0.13 20.16
C GLN A 80 2.15 -0.26 19.77
N PHE A 81 2.47 -0.19 18.48
CA PHE A 81 3.83 -0.37 17.97
C PHE A 81 4.47 0.97 17.58
N ASP A 82 5.80 1.01 17.61
CA ASP A 82 6.55 2.14 17.06
C ASP A 82 6.23 2.29 15.56
N ARG A 83 5.54 3.38 15.21
CA ARG A 83 5.09 3.67 13.84
C ARG A 83 6.22 3.57 12.82
N LYS A 84 7.44 4.02 13.16
CA LYS A 84 8.57 3.98 12.21
C LYS A 84 8.95 2.53 11.88
N LYS A 85 9.04 1.67 12.90
CA LYS A 85 9.34 0.24 12.71
C LYS A 85 8.22 -0.48 11.99
N LEU A 86 6.96 -0.20 12.34
CA LEU A 86 5.80 -0.82 11.71
C LEU A 86 5.77 -0.54 10.21
N ILE A 87 5.94 0.72 9.81
CA ILE A 87 5.98 1.13 8.39
C ILE A 87 7.15 0.44 7.67
N SER A 88 8.35 0.40 8.27
CA SER A 88 9.49 -0.28 7.64
C SER A 88 9.25 -1.78 7.44
N ILE A 89 8.68 -2.47 8.44
CA ILE A 89 8.40 -3.91 8.36
C ILE A 89 7.36 -4.20 7.28
N THR A 90 6.24 -3.45 7.26
CA THR A 90 5.19 -3.65 6.25
C THR A 90 5.70 -3.34 4.84
N GLN A 91 6.54 -2.32 4.69
CA GLN A 91 7.14 -1.98 3.40
C GLN A 91 8.14 -3.06 2.93
N CYS A 92 9.00 -3.57 3.83
CA CYS A 92 9.92 -4.67 3.51
C CYS A 92 9.18 -5.95 3.15
N PHE A 93 8.11 -6.28 3.89
CA PHE A 93 7.27 -7.44 3.61
C PHE A 93 6.56 -7.30 2.25
N SER A 94 6.03 -6.11 1.96
CA SER A 94 5.40 -5.83 0.67
C SER A 94 6.40 -5.95 -0.48
N PHE A 95 7.61 -5.42 -0.31
CA PHE A 95 8.68 -5.53 -1.29
C PHE A 95 9.03 -7.00 -1.55
N PHE A 96 9.22 -7.80 -0.50
CA PHE A 96 9.52 -9.22 -0.63
C PHE A 96 8.45 -9.98 -1.41
N LEU A 97 7.16 -9.77 -1.09
CA LEU A 97 6.07 -10.43 -1.80
C LEU A 97 5.96 -10.03 -3.27
N ILE A 98 6.17 -8.75 -3.58
CA ILE A 98 6.17 -8.28 -4.97
C ILE A 98 7.37 -8.86 -5.73
N THR A 99 8.56 -8.87 -5.14
CA THR A 99 9.74 -9.50 -5.75
C THR A 99 9.51 -10.99 -5.99
N LEU A 100 8.92 -11.71 -5.03
CA LEU A 100 8.55 -13.11 -5.20
C LEU A 100 7.56 -13.29 -6.37
N ALA A 101 6.56 -12.42 -6.48
CA ALA A 101 5.62 -12.41 -7.60
C ALA A 101 6.34 -12.22 -8.94
N THR A 102 7.28 -11.27 -9.01
CA THR A 102 8.08 -11.01 -10.21
C THR A 102 8.95 -12.20 -10.58
N ILE A 103 9.58 -12.87 -9.62
CA ILE A 103 10.39 -14.08 -9.88
C ILE A 103 9.51 -15.21 -10.43
N LEU A 104 8.34 -15.42 -9.84
CA LEU A 104 7.38 -16.42 -10.30
C LEU A 104 6.87 -16.13 -11.72
N LEU A 105 6.65 -14.84 -12.04
CA LEU A 105 6.26 -14.39 -13.38
C LEU A 105 7.35 -14.70 -14.42
N ILE A 106 8.61 -14.36 -14.14
CA ILE A 106 9.72 -14.60 -15.06
C ILE A 106 10.01 -16.11 -15.21
N SER A 107 9.69 -16.91 -14.19
CA SER A 107 9.85 -18.36 -14.20
C SER A 107 8.68 -19.12 -14.85
N ASP A 108 7.71 -18.40 -15.45
CA ASP A 108 6.50 -18.95 -16.09
C ASP A 108 5.72 -19.94 -15.20
N SER A 109 5.85 -19.78 -13.88
CA SER A 109 5.24 -20.63 -12.87
C SER A 109 4.15 -19.90 -12.10
N LEU A 110 3.82 -18.67 -12.53
CA LEU A 110 2.81 -17.84 -11.90
C LEU A 110 1.42 -18.40 -12.20
N LYS A 111 0.76 -18.89 -11.15
CA LYS A 111 -0.62 -19.37 -11.21
C LYS A 111 -1.57 -18.35 -10.60
N THR A 112 -2.82 -18.35 -11.06
CA THR A 112 -3.91 -17.49 -10.57
C THR A 112 -4.05 -17.50 -9.04
N TRP A 113 -3.93 -18.67 -8.40
CA TRP A 113 -3.91 -18.82 -6.93
C TRP A 113 -2.90 -17.90 -6.23
N HIS A 114 -1.70 -17.70 -6.80
CA HIS A 114 -0.65 -16.89 -6.16
C HIS A 114 -1.07 -15.43 -6.09
N ILE A 115 -1.77 -14.94 -7.11
CA ILE A 115 -2.28 -13.57 -7.13
C ILE A 115 -3.37 -13.38 -6.09
N TYR A 116 -4.32 -14.33 -5.97
CA TYR A 116 -5.33 -14.27 -4.91
C TYR A 116 -4.68 -14.27 -3.54
N ALA A 117 -3.68 -15.12 -3.29
CA ALA A 117 -2.95 -15.16 -2.03
C ALA A 117 -2.19 -13.86 -1.76
N MET A 118 -1.50 -13.31 -2.77
CA MET A 118 -0.76 -12.05 -2.63
C MET A 118 -1.71 -10.89 -2.34
N VAL A 119 -2.80 -10.75 -3.09
CA VAL A 119 -3.81 -9.69 -2.87
C VAL A 119 -4.50 -9.85 -1.50
N ALA A 120 -4.67 -11.07 -1.01
CA ALA A 120 -5.20 -11.31 0.33
C ALA A 120 -4.21 -11.00 1.46
N ILE A 121 -2.91 -10.88 1.17
CA ILE A 121 -1.87 -10.61 2.19
C ILE A 121 -1.40 -9.15 2.14
N LEU A 122 -1.45 -8.52 0.96
CA LEU A 122 -0.90 -7.19 0.63
C LEU A 122 -1.88 -6.02 0.71
#